data_AF-A0A3B0SNN2-F1
#
_entry.id   AF-A0A3B0SNN2-F1
#
_cell.length_a   1.000
_cell.length_b   1.000
_cell.length_c   1.000
_cell.angle_alpha   90.00
_cell.angle_beta   90.00
_cell.angle_gamma   90.00
#
_symmetry.space_group_name_H-M   'P 1'
#
loop_
_entity.id
_entity.type
_entity.pdbx_description
1 polymer ?
#
loop_
_entity_poly.entity_id
_entity_poly.type
_entity_poly.pdbx_seq_one_letter_code
_entity_poly.pdbx_strand_id
1 'polypeptide(L)' 'MTLRASSGLSLFETRATGGGAPYYTAISLDPSDYMLDRIAFSRGRFAIETAGLQSLAIPIWPEFTRVVEDCRS' A
#
# COMPACT_ATOMS: atom_id res chain seq x y z
N MET A 1 -8.05 5.97 -1.68
CA MET A 1 -7.48 5.05 -0.66
C MET A 1 -6.20 5.67 -0.14
N THR A 2 -6.01 5.72 1.17
CA THR A 2 -4.82 6.31 1.78
C THR A 2 -3.93 5.19 2.31
N LEU A 3 -2.64 5.27 1.99
CA LEU A 3 -1.62 4.50 2.69
C LEU A 3 -0.95 5.40 3.71
N ARG A 4 -0.82 4.93 4.95
CA ARG A 4 -0.17 5.64 6.05
C ARG A 4 0.99 4.82 6.59
N ALA A 5 2.19 5.38 6.54
CA ALA A 5 3.39 4.85 7.18
C ALA A 5 3.80 5.78 8.35
N SER A 6 4.84 5.43 9.11
CA SER A 6 5.28 6.27 10.24
C SER A 6 5.86 7.62 9.79
N SER A 7 6.42 7.67 8.59
CA SER A 7 7.05 8.87 8.00
C SER A 7 6.12 9.71 7.13
N GLY A 8 4.86 9.30 6.92
CA GLY A 8 3.89 10.09 6.18
C GLY A 8 2.75 9.27 5.58
N LEU A 9 1.88 9.95 4.84
CA LEU A 9 0.74 9.36 4.14
C LEU A 9 0.66 9.83 2.69
N SER A 10 0.07 8.98 1.85
CA SER A 10 -0.22 9.28 0.44
C SER A 10 -1.65 8.85 0.11
N LEU A 11 -2.36 9.68 -0.66
CA LEU A 11 -3.70 9.39 -1.17
C LEU A 11 -3.60 8.90 -2.61
N PHE A 12 -4.29 7.81 -2.90
CA PHE A 12 -4.34 7.18 -4.21
C PHE A 12 -5.77 7.09 -4.73
N GLU A 13 -5.92 7.34 -6.03
CA GLU A 13 -7.14 7.04 -6.77
C GLU A 13 -7.32 5.53 -6.87
N THR A 14 -8.49 5.04 -6.47
CA THR A 14 -8.79 3.62 -6.51
C THR A 14 -9.43 3.22 -7.82
N ARG A 15 -9.07 2.05 -8.34
CA ARG A 15 -9.74 1.42 -9.46
C ARG A 15 -10.56 0.23 -8.97
N ALA A 16 -11.85 0.23 -9.32
CA ALA A 16 -12.67 -0.96 -9.18
C ALA A 16 -12.18 -1.99 -10.20
N THR A 17 -11.90 -3.21 -9.75
CA THR A 17 -11.32 -4.24 -10.63
C THR A 17 -12.34 -4.91 -11.55
N GLY A 18 -13.63 -4.84 -11.23
CA GLY A 18 -14.72 -5.39 -12.05
C GLY A 18 -14.62 -6.92 -12.24
N GLY A 19 -15.71 -7.56 -12.67
CA GLY A 19 -15.72 -8.98 -13.05
C GLY A 19 -15.80 -9.96 -11.87
N GLY A 20 -17.03 -10.27 -11.44
CA GLY A 20 -17.31 -11.36 -10.50
C GLY A 20 -16.95 -11.05 -9.04
N ALA A 21 -17.65 -11.70 -8.10
CA ALA A 21 -17.32 -11.62 -6.68
C ALA A 21 -15.96 -12.31 -6.40
N PRO A 22 -15.15 -11.80 -5.45
CA PRO A 22 -15.42 -10.67 -4.56
C PRO A 22 -15.10 -9.29 -5.16
N TYR A 23 -15.93 -8.30 -4.85
CA TYR A 23 -15.65 -6.90 -5.18
C TYR A 23 -14.52 -6.37 -4.30
N TYR A 24 -13.42 -5.98 -4.91
CA TYR A 24 -12.34 -5.26 -4.24
C TYR A 24 -11.97 -4.01 -5.02
N THR A 25 -11.36 -3.07 -4.30
CA THR A 25 -10.81 -1.86 -4.89
C THR A 25 -9.31 -1.94 -4.79
N ALA A 26 -8.62 -1.55 -5.85
CA ALA A 26 -7.17 -1.63 -5.93
C ALA A 26 -6.57 -0.27 -6.23
N ILE A 27 -5.30 -0.12 -5.87
CA ILE A 27 -4.46 0.99 -6.31
C ILE A 27 -3.29 0.39 -7.10
N SER A 28 -2.77 1.16 -8.05
CA SER A 28 -1.55 0.79 -8.76
C SER A 28 -0.44 1.72 -8.30
N LEU A 29 0.69 1.14 -7.91
CA LEU A 29 1.90 1.87 -7.54
C LEU A 29 2.95 1.62 -8.61
N ASP A 30 3.67 2.68 -8.98
CA ASP A 30 4.89 2.51 -9.75
C ASP A 30 5.98 1.91 -8.83
N PRO A 31 6.87 1.03 -9.32
CA PRO A 31 7.97 0.51 -8.51
C PRO A 31 8.87 1.61 -7.92
N SER A 32 8.93 2.79 -8.55
CA SER A 32 9.67 3.96 -8.06
C SER A 32 8.86 4.90 -7.16
N ASP A 33 7.61 4.56 -6.82
CA ASP A 33 6.76 5.41 -5.97
C ASP A 33 7.36 5.58 -4.56
N TYR A 34 7.55 6.83 -4.14
CA TYR A 34 8.14 7.20 -2.86
C TYR A 34 7.36 6.66 -1.64
N MET A 35 6.07 6.33 -1.80
CA MET A 35 5.31 5.68 -0.74
C MET A 35 5.91 4.32 -0.35
N LEU A 36 6.51 3.58 -1.29
CA LEU A 36 7.19 2.32 -1.01
C LEU A 36 8.41 2.55 -0.09
N ASP A 37 9.17 3.63 -0.28
CA ASP A 37 10.29 4.00 0.59
C ASP A 37 9.82 4.38 1.99
N ARG A 38 8.68 5.06 2.11
CA ARG A 38 8.07 5.38 3.42
C ARG A 38 7.68 4.11 4.19
N ILE A 39 7.16 3.10 3.50
CA ILE A 39 6.82 1.80 4.11
C ILE A 39 8.10 1.03 4.48
N ALA A 40 9.11 1.05 3.63
CA ALA A 40 10.41 0.44 3.91
C ALA A 40 11.08 1.06 5.15
N PHE A 41 11.06 2.40 5.27
CA PHE A 41 11.53 3.12 6.47
C PHE A 41 10.73 2.71 7.73
N SER A 42 9.45 2.41 7.56
CA SER A 42 8.58 1.90 8.63
C SER A 42 8.76 0.40 8.90
N ARG A 43 9.79 -0.23 8.32
CA ARG A 43 10.09 -1.67 8.41
C ARG A 43 8.91 -2.53 7.97
N GLY A 44 8.21 -2.12 6.91
CA GLY A 44 7.04 -2.82 6.38
C GLY A 44 5.73 -2.56 7.16
N ARG A 45 5.73 -1.70 8.18
CA ARG A 45 4.50 -1.31 8.90
C ARG A 45 3.79 -0.18 8.19
N PHE A 46 2.51 -0.36 7.90
CA PHE A 46 1.66 0.70 7.37
C PHE A 46 0.19 0.38 7.64
N ALA A 47 -0.67 1.38 7.45
CA ALA A 47 -2.11 1.22 7.49
C ALA A 47 -2.74 1.58 6.14
N ILE A 48 -3.86 0.93 5.86
CA ILE A 48 -4.70 1.20 4.70
C ILE A 48 -6.01 1.83 5.21
N GLU A 49 -6.36 2.98 4.66
CA GLU A 49 -7.60 3.70 5.00
C GLU A 49 -8.41 3.89 3.72
N THR A 50 -9.68 3.49 3.75
CA THR A 50 -10.62 3.69 2.64
C THR A 50 -11.93 4.22 3.19
N ALA A 51 -12.49 5.24 2.54
CA ALA A 51 -13.74 5.84 2.98
C ALA A 51 -14.85 4.78 3.09
N GLY A 52 -15.58 4.80 4.21
CA GLY A 52 -16.66 3.84 4.47
C GLY A 52 -16.22 2.44 4.93
N LEU A 53 -14.90 2.17 5.03
CA LEU A 53 -14.36 0.92 5.55
C LEU A 53 -13.55 1.16 6.84
N GLN A 54 -13.45 0.12 7.66
CA GLN A 54 -12.56 0.15 8.82
C GLN A 54 -11.09 0.22 8.37
N SER A 55 -10.32 1.08 9.02
CA SER A 55 -8.87 1.15 8.78
C SER A 55 -8.20 -0.18 9.13
N LEU A 56 -7.31 -0.63 8.26
CA LEU A 56 -6.58 -1.88 8.42
C LEU A 56 -5.11 -1.58 8.69
N ALA A 57 -4.63 -1.95 9.87
CA ALA A 57 -3.21 -1.93 10.19
C ALA A 57 -2.55 -3.22 9.69
N ILE A 58 -1.53 -3.08 8.84
CA ILE A 58 -0.77 -4.20 8.30
C ILE A 58 0.41 -4.50 9.25
N PRO A 59 0.59 -5.75 9.70
CA PRO A 59 1.72 -6.12 10.55
C PRO A 59 3.05 -6.01 9.80
N ILE A 60 4.17 -6.12 10.53
CA ILE A 60 5.50 -6.14 9.90
C ILE A 60 5.63 -7.33 8.94
N TRP A 61 6.13 -7.05 7.75
CA TRP A 61 6.62 -8.04 6.79
C TRP A 61 8.12 -7.88 6.58
N PRO A 62 8.95 -8.88 6.93
CA PRO A 62 10.40 -8.77 6.84
C PRO A 62 10.90 -8.67 5.39
N GLU A 63 10.17 -9.19 4.42
CA GLU A 63 10.57 -9.18 3.00
C GLU A 63 10.15 -7.91 2.24
N PHE A 64 9.41 -6.97 2.85
CA PHE A 64 8.82 -5.83 2.12
C PHE A 64 9.89 -5.05 1.32
N THR A 65 10.98 -4.67 1.97
CA THR A 65 12.07 -3.93 1.30
C THR A 65 12.68 -4.73 0.17
N ARG A 66 12.86 -6.04 0.34
CA ARG A 66 13.39 -6.91 -0.72
C ARG A 66 12.45 -6.94 -1.93
N VAL A 67 11.14 -7.09 -1.69
CA VAL A 67 10.14 -7.11 -2.78
C VAL A 67 10.14 -5.80 -3.55
N VAL A 68 10.23 -4.66 -2.87
CA VAL A 68 10.30 -3.35 -3.54
C VAL A 68 11.54 -3.24 -4.42
N GLU A 69 12.71 -3.66 -3.93
CA GLU A 69 13.95 -3.62 -4.71
C GLU A 69 13.91 -4.60 -5.91
N ASP A 70 13.38 -5.81 -5.72
CA ASP A 70 13.19 -6.79 -6.81
C ASP A 70 12.21 -6.26 -7.89
N CYS A 71 11.23 -5.43 -7.52
CA CYS A 71 10.32 -4.79 -8.48
C CYS A 71 10.93 -3.61 -9.25
N ARG A 72 12.04 -3.03 -8.77
CA ARG A 72 12.72 -1.88 -9.38
C ARG A 72 13.79 -2.28 -10.39
N SER A 73 14.35 -3.49 -10.29
CA SER A 73 15.38 -4.04 -11.19
C SER A 73 14.81 -4.53 -12.51
#